data_AF-A0A954YDG2-F1
#
_entry.id   AF-A0A954YDG2-F1
#
_cell.length_a   1.000
_cell.length_b   1.000
_cell.length_c   1.000
_cell.angle_alpha   90.00
_cell.angle_beta   90.00
_cell.angle_gamma   90.00
#
_symmetry.space_group_name_H-M   'P 1'
#
loop_
_entity.id
_entity.type
_entity.pdbx_description
1 polymer ?
#
loop_
_entity_poly.entity_id
_entity_poly.type
_entity_poly.pdbx_seq_one_letter_code
_entity_poly.pdbx_strand_id
1 'polypeptide(L)'
;MCRNIKTLFNFEPPATNDEVRASALQFVRKLSGFTKPSQANQEAFDRAVDEVTAVAHRLLDSLVTNAAPRDRETEAAKARARAAERYGRAAAPRPRATSAAAKPAGKPKRAGRPKPGAPRTGASRARVTKGRSR
;
A
#
# COMPACT_ATOMS: atom_id res chain seq x y z
N MET A 1 4.38 6.92 4.35
CA MET A 1 2.99 6.72 4.80
C MET A 1 2.98 6.05 6.16
N CYS A 2 2.09 6.48 7.06
CA CYS A 2 1.93 5.92 8.41
C CYS A 2 1.21 4.57 8.37
N ARG A 3 1.88 3.55 7.80
CA ARG A 3 1.29 2.24 7.47
C ARG A 3 0.75 1.48 8.71
N ASN A 4 1.08 1.93 9.92
CA ASN A 4 0.72 1.29 11.17
C ASN A 4 -0.27 2.09 12.04
N ILE A 5 -0.74 3.27 11.59
CA ILE A 5 -1.78 4.02 12.31
C ILE A 5 -3.13 3.44 11.92
N LYS A 6 -3.90 2.96 12.91
CA LYS A 6 -5.24 2.39 12.72
C LYS A 6 -6.29 3.49 12.85
N THR A 7 -7.39 3.34 12.13
CA THR A 7 -8.59 4.16 12.39
C THR A 7 -9.20 3.68 13.71
N LEU A 8 -9.40 4.59 14.67
CA LEU A 8 -9.88 4.27 16.03
C LEU A 8 -11.30 4.80 16.31
N PHE A 9 -11.89 5.52 15.36
CA PHE A 9 -13.24 6.08 15.49
C PHE A 9 -14.33 5.03 15.20
N ASN A 10 -15.43 5.10 15.96
CA ASN A 10 -16.64 4.29 15.80
C ASN A 10 -16.44 2.78 16.04
N PHE A 11 -15.76 2.40 17.12
CA PHE A 11 -15.60 1.01 17.56
C PHE A 11 -16.38 0.70 18.83
N GLU A 12 -16.92 -0.51 18.90
CA GLU A 12 -17.52 -1.09 20.11
C GLU A 12 -16.72 -2.36 20.45
N PRO A 13 -15.99 -2.41 21.58
CA PRO A 13 -15.81 -1.40 22.64
C PRO A 13 -14.90 -0.20 22.23
N PRO A 14 -15.04 0.97 22.90
CA PRO A 14 -14.35 2.22 22.56
C PRO A 14 -12.82 2.09 22.62
N ALA A 15 -12.10 2.77 21.73
CA ALA A 15 -10.64 2.69 21.57
C ALA A 15 -9.91 2.85 22.92
N THR A 16 -8.97 1.94 23.21
CA THR A 16 -8.24 2.01 24.49
C THR A 16 -7.15 3.09 24.42
N ASN A 17 -6.79 3.65 25.59
CA ASN A 17 -5.72 4.64 25.70
C ASN A 17 -4.41 4.14 25.07
N ASP A 18 -4.10 2.85 25.20
CA ASP A 18 -2.90 2.24 24.62
C ASP A 18 -2.91 2.26 23.08
N GLU A 19 -4.07 2.09 22.44
CA GLU A 19 -4.20 2.13 20.98
C GLU A 19 -4.04 3.55 20.44
N VAL A 20 -4.60 4.53 21.15
CA VAL A 20 -4.45 5.95 20.84
C VAL A 20 -2.99 6.37 21.01
N ARG A 21 -2.36 6.00 22.14
CA ARG A 21 -0.95 6.28 22.41
C ARG A 21 -0.01 5.60 21.42
N ALA A 22 -0.28 4.36 21.04
CA ALA A 22 0.47 3.66 20.01
C ALA A 22 0.36 4.37 18.65
N SER A 23 -0.81 4.90 18.31
CA SER A 23 -1.02 5.68 17.08
C SER A 23 -0.29 7.01 17.11
N ALA A 24 -0.36 7.74 18.24
CA ALA A 24 0.40 8.97 18.49
C ALA A 24 1.91 8.74 18.37
N LEU A 25 2.42 7.65 18.93
CA LEU A 25 3.83 7.27 18.82
C LEU A 25 4.27 7.09 17.35
N GLN A 26 3.46 6.42 16.53
CA GLN A 26 3.79 6.24 15.11
C GLN A 26 3.72 7.55 14.32
N PHE A 27 2.83 8.46 14.71
CA PHE A 27 2.76 9.80 14.15
C PHE A 27 4.02 10.62 14.47
N VAL A 28 4.42 10.66 15.75
CA VAL A 28 5.63 11.38 16.18
C VAL A 28 6.89 10.79 15.54
N ARG A 29 7.02 9.46 15.44
CA ARG A 29 8.11 8.81 14.69
C ARG A 29 8.15 9.24 13.23
N LYS A 30 6.98 9.38 12.60
CA LYS A 30 6.91 9.76 11.19
C LYS A 30 7.30 11.22 10.97
N LEU A 31 6.96 12.10 11.91
CA LEU A 31 7.34 13.52 11.88
C LEU A 31 8.82 13.72 12.17
N SER A 32 9.35 13.05 13.20
CA SER A 32 10.73 13.24 13.63
C SER A 32 11.74 12.54 12.73
N GLY A 33 11.32 11.50 11.99
CA GLY A 33 12.21 10.67 11.18
C GLY A 33 13.06 9.69 11.99
N PHE A 34 12.93 9.70 13.32
CA PHE A 34 13.65 8.79 14.21
C PHE A 34 12.74 7.63 14.64
N THR A 35 13.19 6.39 14.39
CA THR A 35 12.51 5.20 14.92
C THR A 35 12.74 5.06 16.42
N LYS A 36 13.95 5.43 16.87
CA LYS A 36 14.38 5.45 18.27
C LYS A 36 14.99 6.84 18.55
N PRO A 37 14.41 7.63 19.46
CA PRO A 37 15.00 8.92 19.84
C PRO A 37 16.35 8.71 20.54
N SER A 38 17.24 9.70 20.44
CA SER A 38 18.45 9.78 21.23
C SER A 38 18.11 10.16 22.69
N GLN A 39 18.99 9.86 23.65
CA GLN A 39 18.75 10.20 25.06
C GLN A 39 18.46 11.70 25.27
N ALA A 40 19.15 12.57 24.53
CA ALA A 40 18.95 14.01 24.59
C ALA A 40 17.55 14.47 24.14
N ASN A 41 16.92 13.73 23.22
CA ASN A 41 15.61 14.08 22.66
C ASN A 41 14.48 13.23 23.26
N GLN A 42 14.79 12.31 24.17
CA GLN A 42 13.83 11.38 24.75
C GLN A 42 12.68 12.14 25.42
N GLU A 43 12.99 13.13 26.24
CA GLU A 43 11.99 13.89 26.99
C GLU A 43 11.06 14.68 26.05
N ALA A 44 11.62 15.39 25.07
CA ALA A 44 10.83 16.12 24.08
C ALA A 44 9.95 15.19 23.23
N PHE A 45 10.47 14.00 22.91
CA PHE A 45 9.74 12.98 22.18
C PHE A 45 8.57 12.42 22.99
N ASP A 46 8.79 12.08 24.25
CA ASP A 46 7.77 11.53 25.14
C ASP A 46 6.66 12.56 25.41
N ARG A 47 7.02 13.82 25.68
CA ARG A 47 6.04 14.92 25.82
C ARG A 47 5.18 15.07 24.56
N ALA A 48 5.79 15.07 23.38
CA ALA A 48 5.05 15.17 22.13
C ALA A 48 4.07 14.00 21.92
N VAL A 49 4.46 12.78 22.30
CA VAL A 49 3.57 11.61 22.22
C VAL A 49 2.37 11.78 23.16
N ASP A 50 2.60 12.24 24.38
CA ASP A 50 1.53 12.38 25.37
C ASP A 50 0.56 13.52 25.01
N GLU A 51 1.06 14.65 24.49
CA GLU A 51 0.23 15.75 23.98
C GLU A 51 -0.64 15.32 22.80
N VAL A 52 -0.04 14.63 21.82
CA VAL A 52 -0.79 14.12 20.66
C VAL A 52 -1.83 13.09 21.09
N THR A 53 -1.51 12.26 22.09
CA THR A 53 -2.45 11.30 22.68
C THR A 53 -3.65 12.04 23.28
N ALA A 54 -3.41 13.08 24.08
CA ALA A 54 -4.48 13.88 24.68
C ALA A 54 -5.35 14.58 23.64
N VAL A 55 -4.75 15.15 22.57
CA VAL A 55 -5.50 15.77 21.48
C VAL A 55 -6.33 14.74 20.71
N ALA A 56 -5.77 13.56 20.45
CA ALA A 56 -6.46 12.48 19.77
C ALA A 56 -7.66 11.96 20.60
N HIS A 57 -7.55 11.87 21.92
CA HIS A 57 -8.68 11.55 22.80
C HIS A 57 -9.80 12.57 22.66
N ARG A 58 -9.50 13.85 22.85
CA ARG A 58 -10.50 14.92 22.71
C ARG A 58 -11.18 14.90 21.35
N LEU A 59 -10.41 14.63 20.29
CA LEU A 59 -10.96 14.46 18.94
C LEU A 59 -11.95 13.29 18.90
N LEU A 60 -11.53 12.09 19.33
CA LEU A 60 -12.39 10.90 19.32
C LEU A 60 -13.66 11.08 20.15
N ASP A 61 -13.57 11.76 21.29
CA ASP A 61 -14.72 12.06 22.16
C ASP A 61 -15.68 13.08 21.53
N SER A 62 -15.15 14.01 20.72
CA SER A 62 -15.94 15.05 20.05
C SER A 62 -16.60 14.60 18.75
N LEU A 63 -16.13 13.50 18.16
CA LEU A 63 -16.63 13.01 16.88
C LEU A 63 -17.98 12.31 17.08
N VAL A 64 -19.01 12.81 16.41
CA VAL A 64 -20.34 12.19 16.38
C VAL A 64 -20.54 11.48 15.05
N THR A 65 -21.10 10.28 15.08
CA THR A 65 -21.48 9.57 13.86
C THR A 65 -22.81 8.85 14.02
N ASN A 66 -23.59 8.88 12.94
CA ASN A 66 -24.85 8.15 12.82
C ASN A 66 -24.65 6.74 12.23
N ALA A 67 -23.40 6.34 11.97
CA ALA A 67 -23.08 5.04 11.41
C ALA A 67 -23.08 3.97 12.50
N ALA A 68 -23.60 2.78 12.18
CA ALA A 68 -23.60 1.64 13.09
C ALA A 68 -22.18 1.36 13.62
N PRO A 69 -22.02 1.05 14.92
CA PRO A 69 -20.73 0.75 15.52
C PRO A 69 -19.98 -0.36 14.78
N ARG A 70 -18.67 -0.18 14.57
CA ARG A 70 -17.82 -1.21 13.98
C ARG A 70 -17.31 -2.13 15.08
N ASP A 71 -17.61 -3.42 14.95
CA ASP A 71 -17.08 -4.44 15.86
C ASP A 71 -15.59 -4.72 15.56
N ARG A 72 -14.75 -4.63 16.61
CA ARG A 72 -13.31 -4.91 16.55
C ARG A 72 -13.00 -6.30 16.05
N GLU A 73 -13.78 -7.32 16.41
CA GLU A 73 -13.49 -8.70 15.99
C GLU A 73 -13.61 -8.85 14.48
N THR A 74 -14.61 -8.20 13.89
CA THR A 74 -14.85 -8.23 12.44
C THR A 74 -13.77 -7.49 11.67
N GLU A 75 -13.30 -6.34 12.17
CA GLU A 75 -12.22 -5.58 11.51
C GLU A 75 -10.85 -6.25 11.71
N ALA A 76 -10.60 -6.87 12.86
CA ALA A 76 -9.41 -7.69 13.10
C ALA A 76 -9.41 -8.96 12.23
N ALA A 77 -10.56 -9.61 12.03
CA ALA A 77 -10.71 -10.73 11.11
C ALA A 77 -10.46 -10.31 9.66
N LYS A 78 -11.04 -9.20 9.20
CA LYS A 78 -10.77 -8.63 7.87
C LYS A 78 -9.31 -8.21 7.70
N ALA A 79 -8.66 -7.71 8.74
CA ALA A 79 -7.23 -7.37 8.70
C ALA A 79 -6.37 -8.64 8.59
N ARG A 80 -6.69 -9.69 9.36
CA ARG A 80 -6.03 -10.99 9.30
C ARG A 80 -6.22 -11.67 7.94
N ALA A 81 -7.43 -11.64 7.37
CA ALA A 81 -7.70 -12.13 6.02
C ALA A 81 -6.89 -11.37 4.96
N ARG A 82 -6.89 -10.03 5.00
CA ARG A 82 -6.07 -9.18 4.10
C ARG A 82 -4.55 -9.37 4.29
N ALA A 83 -4.10 -9.79 5.47
CA ALA A 83 -2.72 -10.14 5.72
C ALA A 83 -2.40 -11.54 5.18
N ALA A 84 -3.28 -12.52 5.37
CA ALA A 84 -3.15 -13.86 4.82
C ALA A 84 -3.11 -13.85 3.28
N GLU A 85 -3.88 -13.01 2.61
CA GLU A 85 -3.78 -12.83 1.15
C GLU A 85 -2.42 -12.24 0.72
N ARG A 86 -1.92 -11.25 1.46
CA ARG A 86 -0.64 -10.58 1.15
C ARG A 86 0.58 -11.46 1.42
N TYR A 87 0.59 -12.17 2.55
CA TYR A 87 1.74 -12.98 2.97
C TYR A 87 1.62 -14.45 2.55
N GLY A 88 0.41 -14.97 2.39
CA GLY A 88 0.16 -16.32 1.88
C GLY A 88 0.49 -16.48 0.40
N ARG A 89 0.25 -15.44 -0.43
CA ARG A 89 0.71 -15.41 -1.83
C ARG A 89 2.24 -15.38 -1.95
N ALA A 90 2.93 -14.80 -0.95
CA ALA A 90 4.39 -14.71 -0.91
C ALA A 90 5.08 -15.95 -0.30
N ALA A 91 4.36 -16.74 0.51
CA ALA A 91 4.84 -17.95 1.17
C ALA A 91 4.72 -19.22 0.31
N ALA A 92 4.07 -19.16 -0.86
CA ALA A 92 4.10 -20.26 -1.81
C ALA A 92 5.56 -20.50 -2.22
N PRO A 93 6.15 -21.69 -1.96
CA PRO A 93 7.51 -21.97 -2.36
C PRO A 93 7.57 -21.84 -3.88
N ARG A 94 8.38 -20.90 -4.37
CA ARG A 94 8.75 -20.89 -5.80
C ARG A 94 9.33 -22.28 -6.07
N PRO A 95 8.88 -23.00 -7.11
CA PRO A 95 9.44 -24.32 -7.40
C PRO A 95 10.95 -24.15 -7.55
N ARG A 96 11.69 -24.79 -6.64
CA ARG A 96 13.15 -24.81 -6.69
C ARG A 96 13.48 -25.52 -7.99
N ALA A 97 14.11 -24.82 -8.94
CA ALA A 97 14.63 -25.46 -10.14
C ALA A 97 15.59 -26.55 -9.68
N THR A 98 15.15 -27.81 -9.73
CA THR A 98 16.05 -28.94 -9.55
C THR A 98 16.99 -28.92 -10.74
N SER A 99 18.27 -28.63 -10.50
CA SER A 99 19.32 -28.79 -11.49
C SER A 99 19.59 -30.28 -11.69
N ALA A 100 18.61 -31.02 -12.22
CA ALA A 100 18.87 -32.29 -12.88
C ALA A 100 19.12 -31.96 -14.36
N ALA A 101 20.40 -31.77 -14.67
CA ALA A 101 20.87 -31.55 -16.02
C ALA A 101 20.59 -32.79 -16.89
N ALA A 102 19.41 -32.84 -17.51
CA ALA A 102 19.19 -33.63 -18.71
C ALA A 102 19.59 -32.77 -19.90
N LYS A 103 20.76 -33.07 -20.48
CA LYS A 103 21.33 -32.40 -21.66
C LYS A 103 20.35 -32.53 -22.84
N PRO A 104 19.74 -31.45 -23.37
CA PRO A 104 18.90 -31.59 -24.55
C PRO A 104 19.79 -31.84 -25.77
N ALA A 105 19.55 -32.97 -26.43
CA ALA A 105 20.15 -33.34 -27.69
C ALA A 105 19.78 -32.35 -28.80
N GLY A 106 20.76 -31.98 -29.63
CA GLY A 106 20.57 -31.50 -30.99
C GLY A 106 20.04 -30.07 -31.17
N LYS A 107 20.92 -29.13 -31.54
CA LYS A 107 20.51 -27.88 -32.20
C LYS A 107 19.93 -28.19 -33.59
N PRO A 108 18.70 -27.79 -33.95
CA PRO A 108 18.37 -27.57 -35.34
C PRO A 108 18.92 -26.21 -35.79
N LYS A 109 19.53 -26.17 -36.99
CA LYS A 109 20.13 -24.98 -37.60
C LYS A 109 19.10 -23.85 -37.72
N ARG A 110 19.48 -22.66 -37.26
CA ARG A 110 18.73 -21.40 -37.37
C ARG A 110 18.59 -21.02 -38.85
N ALA A 111 17.40 -21.17 -39.43
CA ALA A 111 17.09 -20.54 -40.71
C ALA A 111 17.03 -19.02 -40.52
N GLY A 112 17.67 -18.29 -41.44
CA GLY A 112 17.85 -16.84 -41.40
C GLY A 112 16.52 -16.08 -41.31
N ARG A 113 16.50 -15.07 -40.44
CA ARG A 113 15.39 -14.13 -40.26
C ARG A 113 15.40 -13.15 -41.44
N PRO A 114 14.33 -13.01 -42.26
CA PRO A 114 14.30 -11.98 -43.29
C PRO A 114 14.21 -10.59 -42.65
N LYS A 115 14.96 -9.63 -43.20
CA LYS A 115 15.00 -8.23 -42.76
C LYS A 115 13.69 -7.51 -43.13
N PRO A 116 13.09 -6.69 -42.25
CA PRO A 116 11.93 -5.90 -42.62
C PRO A 116 12.38 -4.63 -43.37
N GLY A 117 11.92 -4.47 -44.61
CA GLY A 117 12.07 -3.24 -45.37
C GLY A 117 11.07 -3.18 -46.52
N ALA A 118 10.04 -2.34 -46.38
CA ALA A 118 9.41 -1.53 -47.44
C ALA A 118 8.08 -0.91 -46.95
N PRO A 119 7.71 0.30 -47.44
CA PRO A 119 6.73 1.19 -46.82
C PRO A 119 5.27 0.81 -47.11
N ARG A 120 4.39 1.16 -46.16
CA ARG A 120 2.93 1.07 -46.33
C ARG A 120 2.46 2.22 -47.22
N THR A 121 2.03 1.90 -48.44
CA THR A 121 1.23 2.77 -49.30
C THR A 121 -0.14 2.98 -48.66
N GLY A 122 -0.28 4.10 -47.94
CA GLY A 122 -1.55 4.54 -47.37
C GLY A 122 -2.39 5.23 -48.43
N ALA A 123 -3.52 4.60 -48.78
CA ALA A 123 -4.54 5.13 -49.66
C ALA A 123 -5.05 6.51 -49.18
N SER A 124 -5.11 7.43 -50.15
CA SER A 124 -5.64 8.78 -50.05
C SER A 124 -7.09 8.76 -49.55
N ARG A 125 -7.34 9.36 -48.38
CA ARG A 125 -8.70 9.67 -47.90
C ARG A 125 -9.12 11.04 -48.42
N ALA A 126 -10.30 11.04 -49.03
CA ALA A 126 -10.95 12.18 -49.65
C ALA A 126 -11.12 13.37 -48.71
N ARG A 127 -10.94 14.53 -49.32
CA ARG A 127 -10.95 15.88 -48.76
C ARG A 127 -12.41 16.36 -48.70
N VAL A 128 -13.00 16.46 -47.50
CA VAL A 128 -14.22 17.25 -47.27
C VAL A 128 -13.80 18.61 -46.74
N THR A 129 -13.83 19.61 -47.60
CA THR A 129 -13.57 21.01 -47.26
C THR A 129 -14.78 21.60 -46.55
N LYS A 130 -14.61 21.95 -45.28
CA LYS A 130 -15.50 22.83 -44.54
C LYS A 130 -15.23 24.27 -45.00
N GLY A 131 -16.15 24.81 -45.79
CA GLY A 131 -16.23 26.22 -46.13
C GLY A 131 -16.60 27.05 -44.90
N ARG A 132 -16.05 28.26 -44.87
CA ARG A 132 -15.89 29.20 -43.76
C ARG A 132 -16.86 30.37 -43.93
N SER A 133 -17.40 30.84 -42.80
CA SER A 133 -17.88 32.20 -42.53
C SER A 133 -19.01 32.80 -43.38
N ARG A 134 -20.09 33.20 -42.70
CA ARG A 134 -20.35 34.59 -42.31
C ARG A 134 -21.18 34.61 -41.04
#